data_AF-A0A7S4HE17-F1
#
_entry.id   AF-A0A7S4HE17-F1
#
_cell.length_a   1.000
_cell.length_b   1.000
_cell.length_c   1.000
_cell.angle_alpha   90.00
_cell.angle_beta   90.00
_cell.angle_gamma   90.00
#
_symmetry.space_group_name_H-M   'P 1'
#
loop_
_entity.id
_entity.type
_entity.pdbx_description
1 polymer ?
#
loop_
_entity_poly.entity_id
_entity_poly.type
_entity_poly.pdbx_seq_one_letter_code
_entity_poly.pdbx_strand_id
1 'polypeptide(L)'
;FLVQEKFLPLFSGDGGPAIDQIPQLPVWLWGVLTIGIGACEVQRIAVGFQPLDPETKKADSALKPSYTPGDLGFDPLGLAPEDPAEFRLMQEKELVHARLGMIAAAGFLAQEAVTKATWGTVYGLPDF
;
A
#
# COMPACT_ATOMS: atom_id res chain seq x y z
N PHE A 1 0.01 -5.68 10.10
CA PHE A 1 -0.87 -5.64 11.28
C PHE A 1 -1.54 -7.01 11.46
N LEU A 2 -2.83 -7.21 11.21
CA LEU A 2 -3.57 -8.43 11.61
C LEU A 2 -2.97 -9.79 11.23
N VAL A 3 -2.46 -9.95 10.01
CA VAL A 3 -1.85 -11.22 9.57
C VAL A 3 -0.43 -11.35 10.12
N GLN A 4 0.31 -10.24 10.10
CA GLN A 4 1.70 -10.18 10.55
C GLN A 4 1.84 -10.46 12.04
N GLU A 5 0.89 -9.99 12.87
CA GLU A 5 0.83 -10.31 14.30
C GLU A 5 0.62 -11.80 14.57
N LYS A 6 -0.03 -12.52 13.64
CA LYS A 6 -0.39 -13.94 13.81
C LYS A 6 0.56 -14.92 13.13
N PHE A 7 1.18 -14.50 12.03
CA PHE A 7 1.92 -15.41 11.16
C PHE A 7 3.02 -14.67 10.40
N LEU A 8 4.27 -15.00 10.71
CA LEU A 8 5.44 -14.55 9.97
C LEU A 8 6.19 -15.76 9.36
N PRO A 9 5.92 -16.12 8.09
CA PRO A 9 6.41 -17.39 7.53
C PRO A 9 7.93 -17.47 7.28
N LEU A 10 8.63 -16.33 7.28
CA LEU A 10 10.02 -16.23 6.82
C LEU A 10 11.01 -15.74 7.87
N PHE A 11 10.55 -15.12 8.97
CA PHE A 11 11.42 -14.49 9.96
C PHE A 11 10.90 -14.77 11.37
N SER A 12 11.79 -15.00 12.33
CA SER A 12 11.47 -15.38 13.71
C SER A 12 11.11 -14.17 14.59
N GLY A 13 10.20 -13.33 14.12
CA GLY A 13 9.67 -12.16 14.83
C GLY A 13 8.26 -12.43 15.38
N ASP A 14 8.02 -13.63 15.91
CA ASP A 14 6.72 -14.07 16.40
C ASP A 14 6.46 -13.54 17.82
N GLY A 15 5.26 -13.01 18.04
CA GLY A 15 4.76 -12.58 19.35
C GLY A 15 5.15 -11.14 19.72
N GLY A 16 4.18 -10.24 19.65
CA GLY A 16 4.30 -8.84 20.08
C GLY A 16 3.76 -7.83 19.06
N PRO A 17 3.67 -6.54 19.43
CA PRO A 17 3.14 -5.49 18.56
C PRO A 17 3.86 -5.42 17.21
N ALA A 18 3.12 -5.23 16.11
CA ALA A 18 3.68 -5.20 14.77
C ALA A 18 4.75 -4.09 14.60
N ILE A 19 4.63 -3.00 15.37
CA ILE A 19 5.63 -1.91 15.40
C ILE A 19 7.03 -2.37 15.83
N ASP A 20 7.14 -3.33 16.74
CA ASP A 20 8.42 -3.78 17.28
C ASP A 20 9.05 -4.87 16.40
N GLN A 21 8.29 -5.45 15.47
CA GLN A 21 8.76 -6.45 14.51
C GLN A 21 9.50 -5.83 13.32
N ILE A 22 9.11 -4.62 12.90
CA ILE A 22 9.69 -3.94 11.72
C ILE A 22 11.21 -3.73 11.87
N PRO A 23 11.76 -3.26 13.01
CA PRO A 23 13.20 -3.09 13.20
C PRO A 23 13.98 -4.40 13.29
N GLN A 24 13.32 -5.52 13.59
CA GLN A 24 13.96 -6.83 13.75
C GLN A 24 14.24 -7.52 12.40
N LEU A 25 13.72 -6.96 11.30
CA LEU A 25 13.91 -7.50 9.96
C LEU A 25 15.37 -7.31 9.49
N PRO A 26 15.92 -8.26 8.71
CA PRO A 26 17.30 -8.18 8.24
C PRO A 26 17.51 -6.99 7.30
N VAL A 27 18.64 -6.29 7.47
CA VAL A 27 18.94 -5.01 6.78
C VAL A 27 18.86 -5.11 5.25
N TRP A 28 19.23 -6.26 4.67
CA TRP A 28 19.17 -6.45 3.21
C TRP A 28 17.73 -6.39 2.65
N LEU A 29 16.73 -6.78 3.46
CA LEU A 29 15.32 -6.77 3.05
C LEU A 29 14.84 -5.34 2.77
N TRP A 30 15.30 -4.38 3.58
CA TRP A 30 15.03 -2.96 3.36
C TRP A 30 15.56 -2.48 2.01
N GLY A 31 16.77 -2.90 1.63
CA GLY A 31 17.34 -2.59 0.33
C GLY A 31 16.49 -3.15 -0.83
N VAL A 32 16.09 -4.41 -0.74
CA VAL A 32 15.24 -5.05 -1.76
C VAL A 32 13.86 -4.40 -1.83
N LEU A 33 13.24 -4.10 -0.69
CA LEU A 33 11.94 -3.44 -0.60
C LEU A 33 11.99 -2.04 -1.24
N THR A 34 12.98 -1.23 -0.89
CA THR A 34 13.13 0.12 -1.44
C THR A 34 13.38 0.07 -2.95
N ILE A 35 14.20 -0.86 -3.44
CA ILE A 35 14.44 -1.03 -4.88
C ILE A 35 13.15 -1.49 -5.58
N GLY A 36 12.41 -2.44 -5.01
CA GLY A 36 11.16 -2.93 -5.57
C GLY A 36 10.09 -1.84 -5.66
N ILE A 37 9.85 -1.12 -4.56
CA ILE A 37 8.92 0.03 -4.54
C ILE A 37 9.38 1.09 -5.54
N GLY A 38 10.67 1.40 -5.59
CA GLY A 38 11.24 2.34 -6.55
C GLY A 38 11.00 1.93 -8.01
N ALA A 39 11.19 0.65 -8.34
CA ALA A 39 10.91 0.13 -9.67
C ALA A 39 9.43 0.25 -10.04
N CYS A 40 8.52 -0.09 -9.13
CA CYS A 40 7.08 0.05 -9.33
C CYS A 40 6.67 1.53 -9.52
N GLU A 41 7.23 2.44 -8.73
CA GLU A 41 7.00 3.89 -8.90
C GLU A 41 7.54 4.39 -10.24
N VAL A 42 8.71 3.92 -10.70
CA VAL A 42 9.25 4.27 -12.02
C VAL A 42 8.30 3.83 -13.14
N GLN A 43 7.77 2.61 -13.06
CA GLN A 43 6.78 2.11 -14.05
C GLN A 43 5.52 2.97 -14.03
N ARG A 44 4.99 3.27 -12.85
CA ARG A 44 3.81 4.14 -12.67
C ARG A 44 4.06 5.55 -13.22
N ILE A 45 5.27 6.10 -13.04
CA ILE A 45 5.64 7.39 -13.63
C ILE A 45 5.68 7.31 -15.16
N ALA A 46 6.29 6.28 -15.70
CA ALA A 46 6.40 6.09 -17.15
C ALA A 46 5.03 5.94 -17.84
N VAL A 47 4.06 5.31 -17.17
CA VAL A 47 2.69 5.18 -17.67
C VAL A 47 1.92 6.49 -17.55
N GLY A 48 1.97 7.15 -16.39
CA GLY A 48 1.10 8.29 -16.07
C GLY A 48 1.58 9.67 -16.52
N PHE A 49 2.90 9.93 -16.58
CA PHE A 49 3.44 11.27 -16.84
C PHE A 49 3.89 11.46 -18.27
N GLN A 50 3.70 12.68 -18.78
CA GLN A 50 4.22 13.07 -20.09
C GLN A 50 5.75 13.12 -20.08
N PRO A 51 6.41 12.81 -21.22
CA PRO A 51 7.86 13.00 -21.34
C PRO A 51 8.20 14.49 -21.23
N LEU A 52 9.41 14.79 -20.77
CA LEU A 52 9.94 16.16 -20.71
C LEU A 52 9.94 16.78 -22.11
N ASP A 53 9.44 18.01 -22.21
CA ASP A 53 9.55 18.79 -23.44
C ASP A 53 11.05 19.05 -23.76
N PRO A 54 11.55 18.63 -24.94
CA PRO A 54 12.95 18.78 -25.33
C PRO A 54 13.47 20.23 -25.32
N GLU A 55 12.62 21.22 -25.61
CA GLU A 55 13.05 22.63 -25.69
C GLU A 55 13.03 23.31 -24.32
N THR A 56 11.97 23.07 -23.55
CA THR A 56 11.75 23.77 -22.28
C THR A 56 12.43 23.06 -21.10
N LYS A 57 12.80 21.77 -21.24
CA LYS A 57 13.34 20.89 -20.17
C LYS A 57 12.49 20.89 -18.89
N LYS A 58 11.23 21.30 -19.00
CA LYS A 58 10.28 21.30 -17.90
C LYS A 58 9.46 20.03 -18.02
N ALA A 59 9.34 19.32 -16.91
CA ALA A 59 8.22 18.42 -16.71
C ALA A 59 7.03 19.35 -16.49
N ASP A 60 6.21 19.58 -17.50
CA ASP A 60 4.86 20.01 -17.18
C ASP A 60 4.30 18.91 -16.28
N SER A 61 3.93 19.26 -15.05
CA SER A 61 3.39 18.33 -14.05
C SER A 61 2.05 17.69 -14.48
N ALA A 62 1.72 17.76 -15.77
CA ALA A 62 0.54 17.26 -16.39
C ALA A 62 0.66 15.75 -16.65
N LEU A 63 -0.35 15.02 -16.18
CA LEU A 63 -0.59 13.64 -16.59
C LEU A 63 -0.82 13.57 -18.11
N LYS A 64 -0.59 12.40 -18.72
CA LYS A 64 -0.94 12.21 -20.13
C LYS A 64 -2.44 12.43 -20.33
N PRO A 65 -2.89 13.05 -21.45
CA PRO A 65 -4.31 13.35 -21.65
C PRO A 65 -5.19 12.09 -21.72
N SER A 66 -4.60 10.97 -22.13
CA SER A 66 -5.24 9.66 -22.23
C SER A 66 -5.13 8.81 -20.96
N TYR A 67 -4.50 9.32 -19.90
CA TYR A 67 -4.26 8.56 -18.68
C TYR A 67 -5.32 8.89 -17.63
N THR A 68 -6.00 7.87 -17.15
CA THR A 68 -6.93 7.98 -16.02
C THR A 68 -6.15 7.73 -14.73
N PRO A 69 -6.20 8.63 -13.72
CA PRO A 69 -5.54 8.39 -12.44
C PRO A 69 -6.00 7.08 -11.79
N GLY A 70 -5.03 6.21 -11.47
CA GLY A 70 -5.28 4.88 -10.89
C GLY A 70 -5.26 3.75 -11.92
N ASP A 71 -5.26 4.05 -13.22
CA ASP A 71 -5.18 3.04 -14.27
C ASP A 71 -3.74 2.63 -14.55
N LEU A 72 -3.26 1.60 -13.85
CA LEU A 72 -1.93 1.01 -14.03
C LEU A 72 -1.92 -0.22 -14.94
N GLY A 73 -3.07 -0.60 -15.51
CA GLY A 73 -3.21 -1.83 -16.30
C GLY A 73 -3.02 -3.13 -15.49
N PHE A 74 -3.09 -3.06 -14.16
CA PHE A 74 -2.97 -4.22 -13.28
C PHE A 74 -4.32 -4.92 -13.10
N ASP A 75 -4.66 -5.82 -14.03
CA ASP A 75 -5.82 -6.70 -13.92
C ASP A 75 -5.49 -8.14 -14.36
N PRO A 76 -4.77 -8.92 -13.52
CA PRO A 76 -4.42 -10.30 -13.85
C PRO A 76 -5.63 -11.26 -13.85
N LEU A 77 -6.77 -10.87 -13.27
CA LEU A 77 -7.95 -11.72 -13.10
C LEU A 77 -9.13 -11.29 -13.99
N GLY A 78 -9.02 -10.20 -14.75
CA GLY A 78 -10.06 -9.72 -15.66
C GLY A 78 -11.32 -9.27 -14.94
N LEU A 79 -11.19 -8.71 -13.73
CA LEU A 79 -12.35 -8.34 -12.90
C LEU A 79 -12.91 -6.95 -13.25
N ALA A 80 -12.25 -6.20 -14.13
CA ALA A 80 -12.75 -4.91 -14.59
C ALA A 80 -13.97 -5.08 -15.54
N PRO A 81 -15.16 -4.54 -15.19
CA PRO A 81 -16.32 -4.52 -16.06
C PRO A 81 -16.08 -3.58 -17.24
N GLU A 82 -16.60 -3.97 -18.40
CA GLU A 82 -16.47 -3.21 -19.65
C GLU A 82 -17.42 -2.00 -19.71
N ASP A 83 -18.49 -1.99 -18.91
CA ASP A 83 -19.44 -0.86 -18.83
C ASP A 83 -18.85 0.31 -18.01
N PRO A 84 -18.72 1.51 -18.60
CA PRO A 84 -18.24 2.70 -17.90
C PRO A 84 -19.03 3.07 -16.63
N ALA A 85 -20.32 2.75 -16.55
CA ALA A 85 -21.13 3.04 -15.36
C ALA A 85 -20.78 2.11 -14.19
N GLU A 86 -20.67 0.81 -14.46
CA GLU A 86 -20.25 -0.19 -13.47
C GLU A 86 -18.79 0.01 -13.03
N PHE A 87 -17.91 0.39 -13.97
CA PHE A 87 -16.51 0.70 -13.66
C PHE A 87 -16.38 1.85 -12.66
N ARG A 88 -17.13 2.95 -12.87
CA ARG A 88 -17.15 4.08 -11.91
C ARG A 88 -17.66 3.67 -10.53
N LEU A 89 -18.67 2.81 -10.47
CA LEU A 89 -19.17 2.30 -9.20
C LEU A 89 -18.11 1.46 -8.46
N MET A 90 -17.25 0.72 -9.17
CA MET A 90 -16.12 0.04 -8.54
C MET A 90 -15.03 1.00 -8.05
N GLN A 91 -14.73 2.06 -8.80
CA GLN A 91 -13.79 3.10 -8.36
C GLN A 91 -14.27 3.78 -7.07
N GLU A 92 -15.56 4.05 -6.96
CA GLU A 92 -16.15 4.59 -5.73
C GLU A 92 -16.02 3.61 -4.55
N LYS A 93 -16.26 2.32 -4.80
CA LYS A 93 -16.04 1.28 -3.79
C LYS A 93 -14.58 1.26 -3.35
N GLU A 94 -13.62 1.24 -4.28
CA GLU A 94 -12.19 1.29 -3.97
C GLU A 94 -11.85 2.49 -3.09
N LEU A 95 -12.34 3.69 -3.45
CA LEU A 95 -12.06 4.92 -2.72
C LEU A 95 -12.61 4.90 -1.28
N VAL A 96 -13.82 4.39 -1.08
CA VAL A 96 -14.42 4.28 0.26
C VAL A 96 -13.65 3.28 1.13
N HIS A 97 -13.26 2.13 0.58
CA HIS A 97 -12.47 1.14 1.32
C HIS A 97 -11.05 1.63 1.61
N ALA A 98 -10.41 2.35 0.68
CA ALA A 98 -9.10 2.94 0.88
C ALA A 98 -9.11 3.99 2.01
N ARG A 99 -10.12 4.86 2.05
CA ARG A 99 -10.31 5.84 3.13
C ARG A 99 -10.47 5.16 4.49
N LEU A 100 -11.31 4.13 4.55
CA LEU A 100 -11.50 3.34 5.76
C LEU A 100 -10.18 2.65 6.17
N GLY A 101 -9.46 2.08 5.21
CA GLY A 101 -8.18 1.42 5.42
C GLY A 101 -7.09 2.35 5.95
N MET A 102 -6.99 3.58 5.43
CA MET A 102 -6.05 4.59 5.91
C MET A 102 -6.33 4.99 7.36
N ILE A 103 -7.60 5.20 7.71
CA ILE A 103 -8.02 5.52 9.08
C ILE A 103 -7.77 4.33 10.01
N ALA A 104 -8.09 3.11 9.57
CA ALA A 104 -7.84 1.90 10.35
C ALA A 104 -6.34 1.72 10.62
N ALA A 105 -5.49 1.83 9.59
CA ALA A 105 -4.03 1.73 9.74
C ALA A 105 -3.47 2.80 10.71
N ALA A 106 -3.96 4.03 10.64
CA ALA A 106 -3.58 5.06 11.61
C ALA A 106 -4.01 4.72 13.04
N GLY A 107 -5.22 4.16 13.22
CA GLY A 107 -5.72 3.69 14.52
C GLY A 107 -4.88 2.57 15.11
N PHE A 108 -4.54 1.57 14.29
CA PHE A 108 -3.64 0.49 14.66
C PHE A 108 -2.28 0.99 15.16
N LEU A 109 -1.64 1.85 14.37
CA LEU A 109 -0.35 2.43 14.70
C LEU A 109 -0.40 3.25 15.99
N ALA A 110 -1.44 4.08 16.17
CA ALA A 110 -1.61 4.90 17.36
C ALA A 110 -1.85 4.05 18.61
N GLN A 111 -2.66 3.00 18.51
CA GLN A 111 -2.94 2.08 19.61
C GLN A 111 -1.66 1.33 20.02
N GLU A 112 -1.01 0.65 19.08
CA GLU A 112 0.22 -0.11 19.34
C GLU A 112 1.33 0.79 19.92
N ALA A 113 1.42 2.04 19.48
CA ALA A 113 2.40 3.01 19.99
C ALA A 113 2.17 3.36 21.48
N VAL A 114 0.91 3.47 21.92
CA VAL A 114 0.55 3.86 23.29
C VAL A 114 0.50 2.66 24.23
N THR A 115 -0.18 1.59 23.82
CA THR A 115 -0.42 0.43 24.70
C THR A 115 0.74 -0.56 24.71
N LYS A 116 1.59 -0.55 23.66
CA LYS A 116 2.66 -1.55 23.45
C LYS A 116 2.14 -3.00 23.54
N ALA A 117 0.89 -3.20 23.18
CA ALA A 117 0.20 -4.48 23.15
C ALA A 117 -0.47 -4.67 21.78
N THR A 118 -0.65 -5.92 21.36
CA THR A 118 -1.32 -6.24 20.09
C THR A 118 -2.79 -5.81 20.14
N TRP A 119 -3.45 -5.74 18.99
CA TRP A 119 -4.89 -5.46 19.01
C TRP A 119 -5.66 -6.53 19.80
N GLY A 120 -5.29 -7.80 19.67
CA GLY A 120 -5.94 -8.89 20.41
C GLY A 120 -5.91 -8.68 21.93
N THR A 121 -4.74 -8.39 22.49
CA THR A 121 -4.60 -8.31 23.95
C THR A 121 -5.29 -7.14 24.61
N VAL A 122 -5.42 -6.01 23.93
CA VAL A 122 -6.13 -4.85 24.48
C VAL A 122 -7.60 -5.19 24.77
N TYR A 123 -8.20 -6.11 24.03
CA TYR A 123 -9.60 -6.54 24.21
C TYR A 123 -9.73 -7.87 24.95
N GLY A 124 -8.68 -8.31 25.65
CA GLY A 124 -8.70 -9.53 26.45
C GLY A 124 -8.73 -10.82 25.62
N LEU A 125 -8.44 -10.73 24.31
CA LEU A 125 -8.13 -11.92 23.54
C LEU A 125 -6.70 -12.35 23.91
N PRO A 126 -6.45 -13.66 24.08
CA PRO A 126 -5.11 -14.14 24.36
C PRO A 126 -4.10 -13.64 23.31
N ASP A 127 -3.01 -13.03 23.79
CA ASP A 127 -1.76 -12.97 23.04
C ASP A 127 -1.26 -14.40 22.96
N PHE A 128 -1.14 -14.93 21.75
CA PHE A 128 -0.50 -16.20 21.50
C PHE A 128 0.93 -15.93 21.04
#